data_AF-A0A948VM28-F1
#
_entry.id   AF-A0A948VM28-F1
#
_cell.length_a   1.000
_cell.length_b   1.000
_cell.length_c   1.000
_cell.angle_alpha   90.00
_cell.angle_beta   90.00
_cell.angle_gamma   90.00
#
_symmetry.space_group_name_H-M   'P 1'
#
loop_
_entity.id
_entity.type
_entity.pdbx_description
1 polymer ?
#
loop_
_entity_poly.entity_id
_entity_poly.type
_entity_poly.pdbx_seq_one_letter_code
_entity_poly.pdbx_strand_id
1 'polypeptide(L)' 'MEVSEGIGELIMKTANADDLRAYAVEEGMITILQDGIEKMLNGITTLEEVLRATRE' A
#
# COMPACT_ATOMS: atom_id res chain seq x y z
N MET A 1 -5.35 6.08 6.36
CA MET A 1 -4.08 6.76 6.03
C MET A 1 -3.90 7.88 7.01
N GLU A 2 -3.05 7.67 8.02
CA GLU A 2 -2.51 8.78 8.79
C GLU A 2 -1.38 9.38 7.97
N VAL A 3 -1.33 10.71 7.88
CA VAL A 3 -0.20 11.40 7.24
C VAL A 3 0.86 11.55 8.32
N SER A 4 1.91 10.74 8.24
CA SER A 4 3.09 10.92 9.08
C SER A 4 3.83 12.21 8.72
N GLU A 5 4.66 12.69 9.63
CA GLU A 5 5.47 13.89 9.41
C GLU A 5 6.38 13.74 8.17
N GLY A 6 6.95 12.56 7.95
CA GLY A 6 7.78 12.28 6.78
C GLY A 6 7.03 12.26 5.44
N ILE A 7 5.81 11.69 5.40
CA ILE A 7 4.93 11.80 4.22
C ILE A 7 4.58 13.28 3.98
N GLY A 8 4.30 14.03 5.04
CA GLY A 8 4.00 15.47 4.96
C GLY A 8 5.12 16.27 4.31
N GLU A 9 6.38 15.99 4.68
CA GLU A 9 7.55 16.61 4.04
C GLU A 9 7.67 16.26 2.57
N LEU A 10 7.46 15.00 2.20
CA LEU A 10 7.52 14.54 0.80
C LEU A 10 6.45 15.21 -0.06
N ILE A 11 5.24 15.39 0.49
CA ILE A 11 4.16 16.15 -0.15
C ILE A 11 4.59 17.60 -0.36
N MET A 12 5.15 18.27 0.66
CA MET A 12 5.62 19.66 0.53
C MET A 12 6.75 19.80 -0.51
N LYS A 13 7.62 18.80 -0.62
CA LYS A 13 8.70 18.74 -1.61
C LYS A 13 8.19 18.37 -3.02
N THR A 14 6.89 18.14 -3.21
CA THR A 14 6.30 17.67 -4.48
C THR A 14 7.00 16.40 -4.98
N ALA A 15 7.33 15.50 -4.05
CA ALA A 15 7.91 14.21 -4.39
C ALA A 15 6.97 13.43 -5.30
N ASN A 16 7.54 12.59 -6.17
CA ASN A 16 6.72 11.80 -7.09
C ASN A 16 5.96 10.69 -6.31
N ALA A 17 4.96 10.10 -6.95
CA ALA A 17 4.13 9.07 -6.34
C ALA A 17 4.93 7.81 -5.94
N ASP A 18 6.04 7.52 -6.62
CA ASP A 18 6.88 6.37 -6.31
C ASP A 18 7.73 6.60 -5.06
N ASP A 19 8.25 7.82 -4.88
CA ASP A 19 8.98 8.23 -3.68
C ASP A 19 8.06 8.19 -2.45
N LEU A 20 6.83 8.71 -2.59
CA LEU A 20 5.80 8.65 -1.56
C LEU A 20 5.41 7.21 -1.21
N ARG A 21 5.24 6.36 -2.22
CA ARG A 21 4.91 4.94 -2.03
C ARG A 21 6.05 4.20 -1.35
N ALA A 22 7.29 4.42 -1.77
CA ALA A 22 8.46 3.77 -1.18
C ALA A 22 8.59 4.14 0.30
N TYR A 23 8.51 5.42 0.62
CA TYR A 23 8.56 5.90 2.00
C TYR A 23 7.40 5.37 2.85
N ALA A 24 6.17 5.36 2.31
CA ALA A 24 5.02 4.81 3.01
C ALA A 24 5.18 3.32 3.33
N VAL A 25 5.70 2.52 2.39
CA VAL A 25 5.98 1.09 2.62
C VAL A 25 7.09 0.90 3.66
N GLU A 26 8.13 1.74 3.66
CA GLU A 26 9.17 1.73 4.70
C GLU A 26 8.61 2.06 6.10
N GLU A 27 7.65 2.97 6.19
CA GLU A 27 6.94 3.28 7.44
C GLU A 27 5.90 2.21 7.87
N GLY A 28 5.81 1.10 7.14
CA GLY A 28 4.95 -0.02 7.50
C GLY A 28 3.56 0.02 6.84
N MET A 29 3.36 0.83 5.81
CA MET A 29 2.16 0.73 4.97
C MET A 29 2.13 -0.63 4.27
N ILE A 30 1.06 -1.38 4.50
CA ILE A 30 0.79 -2.64 3.80
C ILE A 30 0.16 -2.33 2.45
N THR A 31 0.68 -2.96 1.39
CA THR A 31 0.12 -2.85 0.05
C THR A 31 -1.17 -3.66 -0.09
N ILE A 32 -2.04 -3.27 -1.03
CA ILE A 32 -3.27 -3.99 -1.35
C ILE A 32 -2.99 -5.47 -1.68
N LEU A 33 -1.89 -5.75 -2.38
CA LEU A 33 -1.48 -7.11 -2.69
C LEU A 33 -1.12 -7.91 -1.43
N GLN A 34 -0.33 -7.32 -0.53
CA GLN A 34 0.08 -7.98 0.72
C GLN A 34 -1.13 -8.28 1.62
N ASP A 35 -2.03 -7.30 1.79
CA ASP A 35 -3.29 -7.49 2.52
C ASP A 35 -4.19 -8.55 1.86
N GLY A 36 -4.27 -8.55 0.53
CA GLY A 36 -4.99 -9.58 -0.23
C GLY A 36 -4.43 -10.98 -0.01
N ILE A 37 -3.11 -11.14 -0.01
CA ILE A 37 -2.44 -12.43 0.26
C ILE A 37 -2.74 -12.89 1.69
N GLU A 38 -2.66 -12.00 2.68
CA GLU A 38 -2.96 -12.33 4.08
C GLU A 38 -4.42 -12.79 4.24
N LYS A 39 -5.36 -12.08 3.62
CA LYS A 39 -6.77 -12.47 3.59
C LYS A 39 -7.00 -13.82 2.90
N MET A 40 -6.25 -14.11 1.84
CA MET A 40 -6.33 -15.38 1.13
C MET A 40 -5.84 -16.54 2.01
N LEU A 41 -4.71 -16.35 2.72
CA LEU A 41 -4.17 -17.33 3.67
C LEU A 41 -5.13 -17.58 4.84
N ASN A 42 -5.87 -16.56 5.26
CA ASN A 42 -6.91 -16.67 6.28
C ASN A 42 -8.25 -17.24 5.75
N GLY A 43 -8.34 -17.60 4.46
CA GLY A 43 -9.54 -18.15 3.84
C GLY A 43 -10.69 -17.16 3.67
N ILE A 44 -10.41 -15.85 3.72
CA ILE A 44 -11.40 -14.77 3.62
C ILE A 44 -11.69 -14.41 2.15
N THR A 45 -10.68 -14.51 1.28
CA THR A 45 -10.78 -14.15 -0.15
C THR A 45 -10.09 -15.20 -1.03
N THR A 46 -10.33 -15.12 -2.33
CA THR A 46 -9.75 -16.00 -3.35
C THR A 46 -8.62 -15.33 -4.12
N LEU A 47 -7.74 -16.13 -4.73
CA LEU A 47 -6.67 -15.62 -5.59
C LEU A 47 -7.21 -14.73 -6.73
N GLU A 48 -8.36 -15.09 -7.31
CA GLU A 48 -8.99 -14.33 -8.39
C GLU A 48 -9.40 -12.91 -7.93
N GLU A 49 -9.95 -12.79 -6.72
CA GLU A 49 -10.33 -11.50 -6.15
C GLU A 49 -9.12 -10.61 -5.85
N VAL A 50 -8.03 -11.20 -5.32
CA VAL A 50 -6.78 -10.48 -5.05
C VAL A 50 -6.14 -9.97 -6.36
N LEU A 51 -6.14 -10.79 -7.41
CA LEU A 51 -5.62 -10.40 -8.73
C LEU A 51 -6.47 -9.33 -9.40
N ARG A 52 -7.80 -9.36 -9.21
CA ARG A 52 -8.70 -8.32 -9.71
C ARG A 52 -8.45 -6.99 -8.99
N ALA A 53 -8.35 -7.01 -7.67
CA ALA A 53 -8.20 -5.80 -6.85
C ALA A 53 -6.83 -5.09 -7.01
N THR A 54 -5.82 -5.77 -7.55
CA THR A 54 -4.47 -5.24 -7.72
C THR A 54 -4.16 -4.75 -9.14
N ARG A 55 -5.07 -4.99 -10.10
CA ARG A 55 -4.89 -4.67 -11.53
C ARG A 55 -5.65 -3.44 -12.02
N GLU A 56 -6.47 -2.84 -11.17
CA GLU A 56 -7.14 -1.54 -11.40
C GLU A 56 -6.31 -0.39 -10.80
#